data_AF-A0A0B6ZFE7-F1
#
_entry.id   AF-A0A0B6ZFE7-F1
#
_cell.length_a   1.000
_cell.length_b   1.000
_cell.length_c   1.000
_cell.angle_alpha   90.00
_cell.angle_beta   90.00
_cell.angle_gamma   90.00
#
_symmetry.space_group_name_H-M   'P 1'
#
loop_
_entity.id
_entity.type
_entity.pdbx_description
1 polymer ?
#
loop_
_entity_poly.entity_id
_entity_poly.type
_entity_poly.pdbx_seq_one_letter_code
_entity_poly.pdbx_strand_id
1 'polypeptide(L)'
;TTGGCICSEGWTFANCSIDIDECRIPGSVCPNANEVCRNTNGGYQCNCKTGYVRSSNGTCTLSDCNHILTDSSGIIQTPIYPSDVAD
;
A
#
# COMPACT_ATOMS: atom_id res chain seq x y z
N THR A 1 -34.08 -15.09 -20.88
CA THR A 1 -33.63 -13.78 -20.37
C THR A 1 -32.41 -14.02 -19.50
N THR A 2 -31.22 -13.71 -20.00
CA THR A 2 -29.98 -13.82 -19.21
C THR A 2 -29.89 -12.59 -18.32
N GLY A 3 -30.60 -12.62 -17.18
CA GLY A 3 -30.56 -11.54 -16.20
C GLY A 3 -29.28 -11.64 -15.39
N GLY A 4 -28.25 -10.89 -15.80
CA GLY A 4 -27.09 -10.63 -14.93
C GLY A 4 -27.41 -9.51 -13.95
N CYS A 5 -26.89 -9.60 -12.72
CA CYS A 5 -26.94 -8.49 -11.78
C CYS A 5 -26.02 -7.35 -12.24
N ILE A 6 -26.44 -6.10 -12.03
CA ILE A 6 -25.52 -4.95 -12.05
C ILE A 6 -24.87 -4.91 -10.67
N CYS A 7 -23.55 -5.09 -10.63
CA CYS A 7 -22.80 -5.13 -9.38
C CYS A 7 -22.41 -3.74 -8.90
N SER A 8 -22.28 -3.58 -7.58
CA SER A 8 -21.63 -2.43 -6.98
C SER A 8 -20.17 -2.35 -7.45
N GLU A 9 -19.59 -1.15 -7.37
CA GLU A 9 -18.16 -0.94 -7.65
C GLU A 9 -17.30 -1.91 -6.83
N GLY A 10 -16.25 -2.47 -7.45
CA GLY A 10 -15.38 -3.47 -6.84
C GLY A 10 -15.89 -4.91 -6.86
N TRP A 11 -17.07 -5.20 -7.45
CA TRP A 11 -17.65 -6.56 -7.49
C TRP A 11 -17.92 -7.06 -8.91
N THR A 12 -17.80 -8.37 -9.11
CA THR A 12 -18.00 -9.04 -10.40
C THR A 12 -18.74 -10.38 -10.27
N PHE A 13 -18.95 -11.05 -11.41
CA PHE A 13 -19.72 -12.29 -11.60
C PHE A 13 -21.26 -12.09 -11.63
N ALA A 14 -21.98 -13.11 -12.10
CA ALA A 14 -23.43 -13.05 -12.33
C ALA A 14 -24.26 -12.68 -11.10
N ASN A 15 -23.75 -12.97 -9.89
CA ASN A 15 -24.38 -12.70 -8.60
C ASN A 15 -23.56 -11.76 -7.71
N CYS A 16 -22.58 -11.02 -8.25
CA CYS A 16 -21.78 -10.04 -7.51
C CYS A 16 -21.06 -10.62 -6.28
N SER A 17 -20.66 -11.90 -6.32
CA SER A 17 -20.04 -12.60 -5.19
C SER A 17 -18.51 -12.57 -5.20
N ILE A 18 -17.92 -12.11 -6.30
CA ILE A 18 -16.47 -12.09 -6.47
C ILE A 18 -16.01 -10.64 -6.37
N ASP A 19 -15.12 -10.40 -5.43
CA ASP A 19 -14.39 -9.15 -5.30
C ASP A 19 -13.39 -8.99 -6.45
N ILE A 20 -13.27 -7.79 -7.00
CA ILE A 20 -12.29 -7.48 -8.03
C ILE A 20 -10.97 -7.16 -7.32
N ASP A 21 -9.92 -7.91 -7.58
CA ASP A 21 -8.59 -7.56 -7.07
C ASP A 21 -7.98 -6.46 -7.94
N GLU A 22 -8.21 -5.20 -7.57
CA GLU A 22 -7.70 -4.06 -8.35
C GLU A 22 -6.17 -4.00 -8.36
N CYS A 23 -5.50 -4.60 -7.37
CA CYS A 23 -4.04 -4.67 -7.31
C CYS A 23 -3.43 -5.58 -8.37
N ARG A 24 -4.23 -6.47 -8.98
CA ARG A 24 -3.79 -7.37 -10.07
C ARG A 24 -4.12 -6.82 -11.45
N ILE A 25 -4.83 -5.69 -11.54
CA ILE A 25 -5.14 -5.05 -12.82
C ILE A 25 -3.85 -4.41 -13.36
N PRO A 26 -3.52 -4.59 -14.65
CA PRO A 26 -2.34 -3.98 -15.23
C PRO A 26 -2.34 -2.44 -15.12
N GLY A 27 -1.32 -1.89 -14.47
CA GLY A 27 -1.20 -0.46 -14.15
C GLY A 27 -1.10 -0.22 -12.65
N SER A 28 -0.42 0.85 -12.23
CA SER A 28 -0.42 1.21 -10.80
C SER A 28 -1.75 1.87 -10.45
N VAL A 29 -2.61 1.17 -9.70
CA VAL A 29 -3.84 1.77 -9.13
C VAL A 29 -3.54 2.77 -8.01
N CYS A 30 -2.36 2.65 -7.40
CA CYS A 30 -1.88 3.61 -6.41
C CYS A 30 -1.18 4.79 -7.09
N PRO A 31 -1.61 6.04 -6.81
CA PRO A 31 -1.16 7.20 -7.56
C PRO A 31 0.24 7.69 -7.17
N ASN A 32 0.74 7.35 -5.97
CA ASN A 32 2.01 7.88 -5.47
C ASN A 32 3.13 6.82 -5.47
N ALA A 33 4.36 7.30 -5.55
CA ALA A 33 5.54 6.47 -5.32
C ALA A 33 5.59 5.96 -3.87
N ASN A 34 6.28 4.83 -3.69
CA ASN A 34 6.45 4.17 -2.39
C ASN A 34 5.13 3.75 -1.73
N GLU A 35 4.10 3.51 -2.53
CA GLU A 35 2.87 2.84 -2.10
C GLU A 35 2.89 1.36 -2.49
N VAL A 36 2.15 0.56 -1.73
CA VAL A 36 1.81 -0.83 -2.03
C VAL A 36 0.30 -0.93 -2.05
N CYS A 37 -0.23 -1.55 -3.11
CA CYS A 37 -1.65 -1.83 -3.20
C CYS A 37 -2.02 -3.01 -2.30
N ARG A 38 -3.09 -2.85 -1.54
CA ARG A 38 -3.69 -3.89 -0.71
C ARG A 38 -5.16 -4.05 -1.11
N ASN A 39 -5.50 -5.21 -1.64
CA ASN A 39 -6.87 -5.54 -1.98
C ASN A 39 -7.75 -5.64 -0.72
N THR A 40 -9.00 -5.19 -0.81
CA THR A 40 -10.00 -5.24 0.26
C THR A 40 -11.36 -5.62 -0.32
N ASN A 41 -12.28 -6.13 0.50
CA ASN A 41 -13.59 -6.48 -0.04
C ASN A 41 -14.35 -5.21 -0.50
N GLY A 42 -14.63 -5.13 -1.80
CA GLY A 42 -15.30 -4.04 -2.48
C GLY A 42 -14.36 -2.90 -2.92
N GLY A 43 -13.05 -3.09 -2.92
CA GLY A 43 -12.10 -2.08 -3.40
C GLY A 43 -10.65 -2.29 -2.94
N TYR A 44 -9.84 -1.25 -2.95
CA TYR A 44 -8.42 -1.35 -2.57
C TYR A 44 -7.97 -0.21 -1.67
N GLN A 45 -6.82 -0.43 -1.02
CA GLN A 45 -6.10 0.58 -0.24
C GLN A 45 -4.67 0.72 -0.75
N CYS A 46 -4.18 1.96 -0.76
CA CYS A 46 -2.79 2.27 -1.03
C CYS A 46 -2.09 2.60 0.28
N ASN A 47 -1.27 1.68 0.76
CA ASN A 47 -0.49 1.84 1.97
C ASN A 47 0.94 2.26 1.62
N CYS A 48 1.62 2.98 2.50
CA CYS A 48 3.04 3.21 2.32
C CYS A 48 3.81 1.89 2.44
N LYS A 49 4.83 1.73 1.60
CA LYS A 49 5.81 0.65 1.73
C LYS A 49 6.45 0.70 3.12
N THR A 50 6.90 -0.44 3.61
CA THR A 50 7.62 -0.55 4.89
C THR A 50 8.77 0.47 4.94
N GLY A 51 8.89 1.20 6.05
CA GLY A 51 9.89 2.29 6.21
C GLY A 51 9.46 3.66 5.68
N TYR A 52 8.30 3.75 5.03
CA TYR A 52 7.71 5.00 4.59
C TYR A 52 6.46 5.33 5.42
N VAL A 53 6.26 6.63 5.67
CA VAL A 53 5.10 7.19 6.36
C VAL A 53 4.37 8.15 5.43
N ARG A 54 3.06 8.27 5.62
CA ARG A 54 2.25 9.16 4.80
C ARG A 54 2.42 10.61 5.27
N SER A 55 2.97 11.44 4.41
CA SER A 55 3.12 12.87 4.65
C SER A 55 1.78 13.61 4.55
N SER A 56 1.75 14.87 5.01
CA SER A 56 0.59 15.76 4.89
C SER A 56 0.17 16.00 3.44
N ASN A 57 1.09 15.86 2.48
CA ASN A 57 0.82 16.04 1.05
C ASN A 57 0.26 14.77 0.41
N GLY A 58 0.01 13.71 1.20
CA GLY A 58 -0.48 12.45 0.69
C GLY A 58 0.56 11.68 -0.12
N THR A 59 1.85 11.85 0.17
CA THR A 59 2.92 11.05 -0.43
C THR A 59 3.61 10.21 0.63
N CYS A 60 4.09 9.03 0.25
CA CYS A 60 4.86 8.18 1.16
C CYS A 60 6.33 8.63 1.15
N THR A 61 6.77 9.21 2.27
CA THR A 61 8.15 9.67 2.50
C THR A 61 8.82 8.77 3.52
N LEU A 62 10.14 8.62 3.46
CA LEU A 62 10.86 7.86 4.49
C LEU A 62 10.52 8.44 5.86
N SER A 63 10.32 7.57 6.86
CA SER A 63 10.24 8.00 8.25
C SER A 63 11.51 8.79 8.58
N ASP A 64 11.35 9.98 9.14
CA ASP A 64 12.40 11.00 9.25
C ASP A 64 13.74 10.47 9.81
N CYS A 65 14.72 10.23 8.93
CA CYS A 65 16.09 9.87 9.31
C CYS A 65 16.93 11.08 9.79
N ASN A 66 16.30 12.15 10.28
CA ASN A 66 16.96 13.39 10.70
C ASN A 66 17.29 13.40 12.20
N HIS A 67 17.86 12.30 12.69
CA HIS A 67 18.29 12.19 14.09
C HIS A 67 19.72 12.73 14.27
N ILE A 68 19.89 13.66 15.21
CA ILE A 68 21.21 14.08 15.69
C ILE A 68 21.61 13.14 16.83
N LEU A 69 22.71 12.42 16.65
CA LEU A 69 23.25 11.50 17.65
C LEU A 69 24.20 12.29 18.58
N THR A 70 23.82 12.45 19.85
CA THR A 70 24.61 13.19 20.84
C THR A 70 25.38 12.31 21.80
N ASP A 71 25.09 11.01 21.81
CA ASP A 71 25.69 10.05 22.73
C ASP A 71 27.04 9.55 22.21
N SER A 72 27.94 9.19 23.14
CA SER A 72 29.26 8.64 22.82
C SER A 72 29.21 7.19 22.30
N SER A 73 28.06 6.53 22.37
CA SER A 73 27.83 5.17 21.87
C SER A 73 26.34 4.90 21.61
N GLY A 74 26.05 4.08 20.59
CA GLY A 74 24.69 3.72 20.19
C GLY A 74 24.69 2.83 18.93
N ILE A 75 23.51 2.42 18.48
CA ILE A 75 23.33 1.62 17.25
C ILE A 75 22.49 2.44 16.27
N ILE A 76 22.99 2.56 15.03
CA ILE A 76 22.23 3.14 13.92
C ILE A 76 21.58 1.98 13.17
N GLN A 77 20.25 2.02 13.07
CA GLN A 77 19.46 1.04 12.34
C GLN A 77 18.64 1.74 11.27
N THR A 78 18.38 1.02 10.17
CA THR A 78 17.41 1.47 9.18
C THR A 78 16.00 1.42 9.78
N PRO A 79 15.03 2.15 9.21
CA PRO A 79 13.64 2.09 9.65
C PRO A 79 12.99 0.69 9.57
N ILE A 80 13.63 -0.25 8.86
CA ILE A 80 13.09 -1.58 8.57
C ILE A 80 13.97 -2.73 9.07
N TYR A 81 15.05 -2.46 9.81
CA TYR A 81 15.91 -3.50 10.41
C TYR A 81 15.11 -4.41 11.38
N PRO A 82 15.34 -5.74 11.41
CA PRO A 82 16.28 -6.54 10.61
C PRO A 82 15.67 -7.03 9.27
N SER A 83 14.48 -6.57 8.94
CA SER A 83 13.73 -6.92 7.74
C SER A 83 14.23 -6.18 6.49
N ASP A 84 15.48 -5.70 6.50
CA ASP A 84 16.23 -5.27 5.32
C ASP A 84 16.52 -6.50 4.43
N VAL A 85 15.48 -7.19 3.97
CA VAL A 85 15.63 -8.18 2.92
C VAL A 85 15.95 -7.42 1.64
N ALA A 86 17.16 -7.64 1.13
CA ALA A 86 17.55 -7.18 -0.19
C ALA A 86 16.54 -7.73 -1.20
N ASP A 87 15.77 -6.82 -1.81
CA ASP A 87 15.02 -7.07 -3.04
C ASP A 87 16.01 -7.22 -4.20
#